data_AF-A0A381UBX7-F1
#
_entry.id   AF-A0A381UBX7-F1
#
_cell.length_a   1.000
_cell.length_b   1.000
_cell.length_c   1.000
_cell.angle_alpha   90.00
_cell.angle_beta   90.00
_cell.angle_gamma   90.00
#
_symmetry.space_group_name_H-M   'P 1'
#
loop_
_entity.id
_entity.type
_entity.pdbx_description
1 polymer ?
#
loop_
_entity_poly.entity_id
_entity_poly.type
_entity_poly.pdbx_seq_one_letter_code
_entity_poly.pdbx_strand_id
1 'polypeptide(L)'
;MTRVAIIGAGPSGLAQLRAFQSAAAAGSEVPEVVCFERQDDWGGIWNYTWRTGTDEYGEPVHCSMYRYLWSNGPKECLEFADYTFEEHFGRPIASYPPRAVLRDYIMGRVEKAGVREQIRFRTAVRSVDYNEAKGNFSVSVQNLLEDATYTEEFDYVVVASGHFSTPNVPSFEGLETFNGRVLHGHDFRDALEFKDKDILVIGTS
;
A
#
# COMPACT_ATOMS: atom_id res chain seq x y z
N MET A 1 4.42 26.50 -11.18
CA MET A 1 3.30 25.73 -10.62
C MET A 1 3.89 24.80 -9.58
N THR A 2 3.34 24.78 -8.37
CA THR A 2 3.85 23.92 -7.27
C THR A 2 3.71 22.45 -7.64
N ARG A 3 4.68 21.60 -7.28
CA ARG A 3 4.68 20.15 -7.51
C ARG A 3 4.74 19.38 -6.20
N VAL A 4 3.94 18.32 -6.08
CA VAL A 4 3.88 17.44 -4.90
C VAL A 4 4.15 16.00 -5.31
N ALA A 5 5.11 15.36 -4.64
CA ALA A 5 5.32 13.92 -4.74
C ALA A 5 4.53 13.19 -3.64
N ILE A 6 3.81 12.13 -4.01
CA ILE A 6 3.18 11.19 -3.06
C ILE A 6 3.88 9.85 -3.19
N ILE A 7 4.39 9.30 -2.08
CA ILE A 7 5.12 8.03 -2.08
C ILE A 7 4.21 6.92 -1.56
N GLY A 8 3.72 6.07 -2.46
CA GLY A 8 2.82 4.95 -2.19
C GLY A 8 1.37 5.24 -2.58
N ALA A 9 0.75 4.32 -3.32
CA ALA A 9 -0.67 4.31 -3.70
C ALA A 9 -1.47 3.29 -2.88
N GLY A 10 -1.11 3.12 -1.61
CA GLY A 10 -1.98 2.50 -0.59
C GLY A 10 -3.11 3.45 -0.15
N PRO A 11 -3.98 3.03 0.80
CA PRO A 11 -5.11 3.83 1.25
C PRO A 11 -4.77 5.29 1.61
N SER A 12 -3.62 5.53 2.26
CA SER A 12 -3.18 6.88 2.62
C SER A 12 -2.83 7.75 1.42
N GLY A 13 -2.04 7.24 0.46
CA GLY A 13 -1.69 8.00 -0.75
C GLY A 13 -2.89 8.22 -1.67
N LEU A 14 -3.76 7.22 -1.77
CA LEU A 14 -5.05 7.33 -2.45
C LEU A 14 -5.97 8.38 -1.82
N ALA A 15 -6.00 8.48 -0.49
CA ALA A 15 -6.72 9.54 0.21
C ALA A 15 -6.12 10.92 -0.08
N GLN A 16 -4.79 11.03 -0.15
CA GLN A 16 -4.11 12.29 -0.49
C GLN A 16 -4.42 12.74 -1.93
N LEU A 17 -4.42 11.82 -2.90
CA LEU A 17 -4.86 12.10 -4.28
C LEU A 17 -6.32 12.55 -4.32
N ARG A 18 -7.20 11.83 -3.61
CA ARG A 18 -8.62 12.18 -3.51
C ARG A 18 -8.85 13.56 -2.87
N ALA A 19 -8.04 13.95 -1.89
CA ALA A 19 -8.12 15.26 -1.26
C ALA A 19 -7.82 16.39 -2.26
N PHE A 20 -6.73 16.28 -3.03
CA PHE A 20 -6.41 17.24 -4.10
C PHE A 20 -7.50 17.26 -5.17
N GLN A 21 -7.96 16.09 -5.60
CA GLN A 21 -9.01 16.00 -6.61
C GLN A 21 -10.32 16.64 -6.14
N SER A 22 -10.70 16.47 -4.87
CA SER A 22 -11.90 17.09 -4.29
C SER A 22 -11.78 18.62 -4.23
N ALA A 23 -10.60 19.14 -3.86
CA ALA A 23 -10.34 20.58 -3.86
C ALA A 23 -10.41 21.18 -5.29
N ALA A 24 -9.81 20.49 -6.26
CA ALA A 24 -9.89 20.89 -7.67
C ALA A 24 -11.34 20.89 -8.19
N ALA A 25 -12.13 19.86 -7.85
CA ALA A 25 -13.55 19.78 -8.19
C ALA A 25 -14.38 20.90 -7.53
N ALA A 26 -13.95 21.40 -6.37
CA ALA A 26 -14.53 22.56 -5.71
C ALA A 26 -14.05 23.92 -6.27
N GLY A 27 -13.23 23.91 -7.33
CA GLY A 27 -12.73 25.11 -8.02
C GLY A 27 -11.47 25.72 -7.42
N SER A 28 -10.79 25.03 -6.50
CA SER A 28 -9.49 25.47 -5.98
C SER A 28 -8.37 25.16 -6.97
N GLU A 29 -7.41 26.06 -7.11
CA GLU A 29 -6.15 25.74 -7.79
C GLU A 29 -5.38 24.69 -6.96
N VAL A 30 -4.93 23.63 -7.62
CA VAL A 30 -4.17 22.54 -6.99
C VAL A 30 -2.79 22.41 -7.65
N PRO A 31 -1.78 21.92 -6.90
CA PRO A 31 -0.46 21.68 -7.47
C PRO A 31 -0.50 20.56 -8.52
N GLU A 32 0.58 20.45 -9.30
CA GLU A 32 0.86 19.22 -10.03
C GLU A 32 1.17 18.11 -9.00
N VAL A 33 0.54 16.94 -9.15
CA VAL A 33 0.72 15.82 -8.23
C VAL A 33 1.22 14.62 -9.00
N VAL A 34 2.32 14.03 -8.52
CA VAL A 34 2.87 12.77 -9.02
C VAL A 34 2.91 11.77 -7.88
N CYS A 35 2.26 10.63 -8.03
CA CYS A 35 2.31 9.53 -7.09
C CYS A 35 3.20 8.42 -7.62
N PHE A 36 4.14 7.94 -6.81
CA PHE A 36 5.00 6.81 -7.13
C PHE A 36 4.53 5.58 -6.36
N GLU A 37 4.19 4.51 -7.08
CA GLU A 37 3.81 3.21 -6.51
C GLU A 37 4.73 2.14 -7.07
N ARG A 38 5.30 1.34 -6.16
CA ARG A 38 6.24 0.29 -6.54
C ARG A 38 5.54 -0.94 -7.12
N GLN A 39 4.36 -1.26 -6.63
CA GLN A 39 3.56 -2.37 -7.12
C GLN A 39 3.00 -2.08 -8.51
N ASP A 40 2.44 -3.11 -9.13
CA ASP A 40 1.82 -3.05 -10.45
C ASP A 40 0.43 -2.41 -10.47
N ASP A 41 -0.22 -2.36 -9.32
CA ASP A 41 -1.51 -1.75 -9.09
C ASP A 41 -1.58 -1.11 -7.70
N TRP A 42 -2.59 -0.27 -7.49
CA TRP A 42 -2.84 0.43 -6.24
C TRP A 42 -3.44 -0.49 -5.16
N GLY A 43 -3.59 0.06 -3.96
CA GLY A 43 -4.24 -0.60 -2.82
C GLY A 43 -3.27 -0.97 -1.69
N GLY A 44 -1.96 -0.81 -1.88
CA GLY A 44 -0.96 -1.05 -0.84
C GLY A 44 -1.08 -2.46 -0.26
N ILE A 45 -1.24 -2.59 1.06
CA ILE A 45 -1.42 -3.89 1.72
C ILE A 45 -2.65 -4.67 1.23
N TRP A 46 -3.67 -4.02 0.65
CA TRP A 46 -4.86 -4.68 0.14
C TRP A 46 -4.62 -5.37 -1.22
N ASN A 47 -3.51 -5.07 -1.90
CA ASN A 47 -3.12 -5.72 -3.15
C ASN A 47 -2.43 -7.06 -2.85
N TYR A 48 -3.21 -8.13 -2.82
CA TYR A 48 -2.71 -9.46 -2.47
C TYR A 48 -1.76 -9.99 -3.55
N THR A 49 -0.61 -10.52 -3.12
CA THR A 49 0.30 -11.29 -3.95
C THR A 49 0.67 -12.61 -3.26
N TRP A 50 0.92 -13.64 -4.06
CA TRP A 50 1.42 -14.93 -3.56
C TRP A 50 2.92 -14.89 -3.24
N ARG A 51 3.65 -13.88 -3.73
CA ARG A 51 5.10 -13.73 -3.50
C ARG A 51 5.40 -13.42 -2.03
N THR A 52 6.56 -13.85 -1.56
CA THR A 52 7.11 -13.63 -0.20
C THR A 52 8.58 -13.24 -0.34
N GLY A 53 9.14 -12.52 0.64
CA GLY A 53 10.52 -12.01 0.53
C GLY A 53 10.65 -10.87 -0.49
N THR A 54 10.94 -11.18 -1.75
CA THR A 54 11.07 -10.18 -2.85
C THR A 54 10.08 -10.42 -3.99
N ASP A 55 9.73 -9.35 -4.70
CA ASP A 55 8.87 -9.39 -5.88
C ASP A 55 9.63 -9.72 -7.18
N GLU A 56 8.95 -9.66 -8.34
CA GLU A 56 9.57 -9.93 -9.64
C GLU A 56 10.73 -8.98 -10.03
N TYR A 57 10.85 -7.82 -9.39
CA TYR A 57 11.89 -6.83 -9.65
C TYR A 57 12.99 -6.85 -8.58
N GLY A 58 12.93 -7.78 -7.63
CA GLY A 58 13.88 -7.87 -6.51
C GLY A 58 13.56 -6.92 -5.35
N GLU A 59 12.42 -6.25 -5.38
CA GLU A 59 11.99 -5.35 -4.33
C GLU A 59 11.37 -6.12 -3.16
N PRO A 60 11.57 -5.71 -1.89
CA PRO A 60 10.90 -6.35 -0.77
C PRO A 60 9.38 -6.40 -0.96
N VAL A 61 8.74 -7.55 -0.81
CA VAL A 61 7.28 -7.67 -0.96
C VAL A 61 6.59 -6.73 0.03
N HIS A 62 5.60 -5.96 -0.44
CA HIS A 62 4.88 -5.03 0.43
C HIS A 62 3.71 -5.69 1.18
N CYS A 63 3.06 -6.67 0.55
CA CYS A 63 1.86 -7.34 1.06
C CYS A 63 2.18 -8.25 2.26
N SER A 64 1.55 -7.96 3.40
CA SER A 64 1.50 -8.84 4.59
C SER A 64 0.14 -9.56 4.73
N MET A 65 -0.76 -9.42 3.74
CA MET A 65 -2.06 -10.07 3.75
C MET A 65 -1.99 -11.50 3.20
N TYR A 66 -2.91 -12.33 3.68
CA TYR A 66 -2.97 -13.76 3.37
C TYR A 66 -4.33 -14.15 2.76
N ARG A 67 -4.39 -15.36 2.20
CA ARG A 67 -5.65 -15.97 1.74
C ARG A 67 -6.62 -16.07 2.91
N TYR A 68 -7.90 -15.90 2.62
CA TYR A 68 -8.98 -15.96 3.61
C TYR A 68 -8.93 -14.86 4.69
N LEU A 69 -8.20 -13.76 4.46
CA LEU A 69 -8.25 -12.60 5.36
C LEU A 69 -9.61 -11.89 5.26
N TRP A 70 -10.19 -11.56 6.42
CA TRP A 70 -11.39 -10.76 6.58
C TRP A 70 -11.06 -9.48 7.35
N SER A 71 -11.95 -8.49 7.27
CA SER A 71 -11.88 -7.30 8.14
C SER A 71 -11.70 -7.74 9.59
N ASN A 72 -10.75 -7.13 10.30
CA ASN A 72 -10.52 -7.38 11.72
C ASN A 72 -11.37 -6.48 12.64
N GLY A 73 -12.00 -5.44 12.07
CA GLY A 73 -12.97 -4.59 12.75
C GLY A 73 -14.27 -4.42 11.94
N PRO A 74 -15.31 -3.82 12.54
CA PRO A 74 -16.55 -3.50 11.82
C PRO A 74 -16.27 -2.52 10.67
N LYS A 75 -16.82 -2.79 9.49
CA LYS A 75 -16.67 -1.92 8.30
C LYS A 75 -17.20 -0.50 8.56
N GLU A 76 -18.19 -0.37 9.44
CA GLU A 76 -18.78 0.91 9.84
C GLU A 76 -17.75 1.83 10.51
N CYS A 77 -16.70 1.28 11.13
CA CYS A 77 -15.62 2.06 11.75
C CYS A 77 -14.58 2.58 10.74
N LEU A 78 -14.64 2.13 9.47
CA LEU A 78 -13.68 2.47 8.41
C LEU A 78 -14.35 2.99 7.14
N GLU A 79 -15.65 3.29 7.22
CA GLU A 79 -16.41 3.84 6.11
C GLU A 79 -15.94 5.28 5.79
N PHE A 80 -15.73 5.55 4.50
CA PHE A 80 -15.41 6.89 4.04
C PHE A 80 -16.64 7.79 4.11
N ALA A 81 -16.51 8.93 4.78
CA ALA A 81 -17.59 9.91 4.90
C ALA A 81 -18.04 10.50 3.55
N ASP A 82 -17.18 10.47 2.52
CA ASP A 82 -17.45 10.97 1.17
C ASP A 82 -17.82 9.88 0.16
N TYR A 83 -17.91 8.62 0.60
CA TYR A 83 -18.19 7.47 -0.26
C TYR A 83 -18.69 6.27 0.56
N THR A 84 -19.99 6.05 0.64
CA THR A 84 -20.55 5.03 1.54
C THR A 84 -20.51 3.62 0.95
N PHE A 85 -20.59 2.60 1.81
CA PHE A 85 -20.75 1.21 1.39
C PHE A 85 -22.03 1.00 0.58
N GLU A 86 -23.11 1.70 0.93
CA GLU A 86 -24.37 1.65 0.19
C GLU A 86 -24.24 2.26 -1.21
N GLU A 87 -23.55 3.39 -1.34
CA GLU A 87 -23.27 3.99 -2.66
C GLU A 87 -22.47 3.04 -3.55
N HIS A 88 -21.45 2.38 -3.00
CA HIS A 88 -20.58 1.48 -3.76
C HIS A 88 -21.28 0.16 -4.13
N PHE A 89 -21.89 -0.53 -3.16
CA PHE A 89 -22.44 -1.87 -3.38
C PHE A 89 -23.92 -1.90 -3.78
N GLY A 90 -24.65 -0.78 -3.61
CA GLY A 90 -26.08 -0.68 -3.89
C GLY A 90 -26.97 -1.55 -2.99
N ARG A 91 -26.40 -2.15 -1.94
CA ARG A 91 -27.11 -3.03 -0.98
C ARG A 91 -26.37 -3.11 0.36
N PRO A 92 -27.07 -3.44 1.45
CA PRO A 92 -26.42 -3.79 2.71
C PRO A 92 -25.54 -5.04 2.57
N ILE A 93 -24.37 -5.01 3.20
CA ILE A 93 -23.47 -6.16 3.36
C ILE A 93 -23.11 -6.32 4.84
N ALA A 94 -22.65 -7.51 5.24
CA ALA A 94 -22.23 -7.78 6.61
C ALA A 94 -21.04 -6.89 7.04
N SER A 95 -20.93 -6.65 8.35
CA SER A 95 -19.93 -5.74 8.93
C SER A 95 -18.49 -6.22 8.83
N TYR A 96 -18.26 -7.50 8.56
CA TYR A 96 -16.92 -8.07 8.39
C TYR A 96 -16.83 -8.63 6.96
N PRO A 97 -16.48 -7.80 5.97
CA PRO A 97 -16.25 -8.27 4.60
C PRO A 97 -14.86 -8.92 4.43
N PRO A 98 -14.69 -9.86 3.48
CA PRO A 98 -13.38 -10.40 3.12
C PRO A 98 -12.50 -9.33 2.44
N ARG A 99 -11.17 -9.52 2.46
CA ARG A 99 -10.19 -8.59 1.86
C ARG A 99 -10.58 -8.10 0.47
N ALA A 100 -10.98 -9.01 -0.42
CA ALA A 100 -11.30 -8.67 -1.80
C ALA A 100 -12.45 -7.65 -1.90
N VAL A 101 -13.44 -7.76 -1.01
CA VAL A 101 -14.60 -6.85 -0.96
C VAL A 101 -14.20 -5.48 -0.40
N LEU A 102 -13.32 -5.41 0.61
CA LEU A 102 -12.80 -4.12 1.06
C LEU A 102 -11.90 -3.45 0.03
N ARG A 103 -11.08 -4.23 -0.69
CA ARG A 103 -10.28 -3.69 -1.80
C ARG A 103 -11.20 -3.07 -2.85
N ASP A 104 -12.24 -3.78 -3.29
CA ASP A 104 -13.23 -3.30 -4.25
C ASP A 104 -13.81 -1.94 -3.82
N TYR A 105 -14.27 -1.84 -2.57
CA TYR A 105 -14.79 -0.60 -1.98
C TYR A 105 -13.78 0.55 -1.99
N ILE A 106 -12.53 0.31 -1.56
CA ILE A 106 -11.50 1.36 -1.51
C ILE A 106 -11.12 1.82 -2.92
N MET A 107 -11.00 0.90 -3.88
CA MET A 107 -10.62 1.23 -5.27
C MET A 107 -11.76 1.96 -5.99
N GLY A 108 -13.02 1.55 -5.78
CA GLY A 108 -14.18 2.21 -6.39
C GLY A 108 -14.26 3.71 -6.08
N ARG A 109 -13.85 4.13 -4.87
CA ARG A 109 -13.78 5.56 -4.51
C ARG A 109 -12.81 6.35 -5.40
N VAL A 110 -11.61 5.81 -5.63
CA VAL A 110 -10.57 6.51 -6.40
C VAL A 110 -10.71 6.35 -7.91
N GLU A 111 -11.36 5.27 -8.36
CA GLU A 111 -11.81 5.13 -9.74
C GLU A 111 -12.84 6.21 -10.09
N LYS A 112 -13.85 6.43 -9.22
CA LYS A 112 -14.81 7.54 -9.37
C LYS A 112 -14.13 8.91 -9.38
N ALA A 113 -13.03 9.07 -8.64
CA ALA A 113 -12.28 10.32 -8.59
C ALA A 113 -11.39 10.54 -9.82
N GLY A 114 -11.08 9.51 -10.61
CA GLY A 114 -10.27 9.64 -11.83
C GLY A 114 -8.80 9.98 -11.57
N VAL A 115 -8.24 9.61 -10.42
CA VAL A 115 -6.87 10.00 -10.01
C VAL A 115 -5.78 9.04 -10.49
N ARG A 116 -6.13 7.98 -11.21
CA ARG A 116 -5.19 6.91 -11.61
C ARG A 116 -4.04 7.43 -12.49
N GLU A 117 -4.31 8.40 -13.35
CA GLU A 117 -3.32 8.96 -14.28
C GLU A 117 -2.19 9.72 -13.57
N GLN A 118 -2.40 10.11 -12.30
CA GLN A 118 -1.38 10.76 -11.47
C GLN A 118 -0.39 9.75 -10.87
N ILE A 119 -0.65 8.44 -11.02
CA ILE A 119 0.14 7.37 -10.40
C ILE A 119 1.06 6.73 -11.45
N ARG A 120 2.35 6.66 -11.12
CA ARG A 120 3.35 5.91 -11.83
C ARG A 120 3.59 4.59 -11.09
N PHE A 121 2.98 3.53 -11.59
CA PHE A 121 3.15 2.16 -11.09
C PHE A 121 4.53 1.61 -11.44
N ARG A 122 4.92 0.50 -10.78
CA ARG A 122 6.22 -0.15 -10.96
C ARG A 122 7.38 0.85 -10.87
N THR A 123 7.22 1.85 -10.00
CA THR A 123 8.20 2.93 -9.82
C THR A 123 8.55 3.02 -8.34
N ALA A 124 9.73 2.52 -7.99
CA ALA A 124 10.21 2.51 -6.62
C ALA A 124 10.97 3.79 -6.30
N VAL A 125 10.60 4.46 -5.19
CA VAL A 125 11.40 5.59 -4.69
C VAL A 125 12.67 5.06 -4.03
N ARG A 126 13.81 5.66 -4.36
CA ARG A 126 15.15 5.28 -3.89
C ARG A 126 15.69 6.26 -2.86
N SER A 127 15.54 7.56 -3.11
CA SER A 127 15.95 8.60 -2.17
C SER A 127 15.03 9.83 -2.26
N VAL A 128 14.99 10.57 -1.16
CA VAL A 128 14.38 11.89 -1.07
C VAL A 128 15.40 12.78 -0.38
N ASP A 129 15.93 13.74 -1.10
CA ASP A 129 17.00 14.62 -0.65
C ASP A 129 16.48 16.07 -0.60
N TYR A 130 16.49 16.70 0.58
CA TYR A 130 16.07 18.09 0.72
C TYR A 130 17.21 19.04 0.34
N ASN A 131 16.92 20.00 -0.53
CA ASN A 131 17.84 21.03 -0.95
C ASN A 131 17.57 22.32 -0.17
N GLU A 132 18.36 22.58 0.87
CA GLU A 132 18.20 23.79 1.71
C GLU A 132 18.32 25.10 0.92
N ALA A 133 19.16 25.15 -0.12
CA ALA A 133 19.37 26.37 -0.91
C ALA A 133 18.17 26.72 -1.79
N LYS A 134 17.44 25.70 -2.29
CA LYS A 134 16.25 25.89 -3.12
C LYS A 134 14.94 25.80 -2.33
N GLY A 135 14.96 25.21 -1.14
CA GLY A 135 13.76 24.94 -0.34
C GLY A 135 12.85 23.87 -0.95
N ASN A 136 13.42 22.92 -1.71
CA ASN A 136 12.66 21.87 -2.40
C ASN A 136 13.29 20.48 -2.19
N PHE A 137 12.68 19.44 -2.75
CA PHE A 137 13.12 18.04 -2.64
C PHE A 137 13.51 17.49 -4.00
N SER A 138 14.62 16.75 -4.05
CA SER A 138 14.96 15.87 -5.16
C SER A 138 14.50 14.45 -4.82
N VAL A 139 13.58 13.89 -5.61
CA VAL A 139 13.07 12.53 -5.42
C VAL A 139 13.63 11.65 -6.52
N SER A 140 14.51 10.72 -6.14
CA SER A 140 15.10 9.74 -7.07
C SER A 140 14.28 8.46 -7.07
N VAL A 141 13.90 7.99 -8.26
CA VAL A 141 13.05 6.83 -8.46
C VAL A 141 13.63 5.89 -9.52
N GLN A 142 13.29 4.62 -9.44
CA GLN A 142 13.58 3.62 -10.48
C GLN A 142 12.28 3.13 -11.09
N ASN A 143 12.12 3.33 -12.40
CA ASN A 143 11.12 2.63 -13.19
C ASN A 143 11.58 1.17 -13.35
N LEU A 144 10.87 0.24 -12.71
CA LEU A 144 11.22 -1.17 -12.63
C LEU A 144 10.96 -1.93 -13.94
N LEU A 145 10.08 -1.42 -14.81
CA LEU A 145 9.87 -2.02 -16.13
C LEU A 145 11.01 -1.71 -17.11
N GLU A 146 11.48 -0.47 -17.06
CA GLU A 146 12.50 0.05 -17.97
C GLU A 146 13.92 -0.12 -17.42
N ASP A 147 14.04 -0.53 -16.16
CA ASP A 147 15.28 -0.54 -15.39
C ASP A 147 16.03 0.81 -15.46
N ALA A 148 15.27 1.89 -15.39
CA ALA A 148 15.76 3.25 -15.58
C ALA A 148 15.58 4.08 -14.31
N THR A 149 16.65 4.70 -13.85
CA THR A 149 16.62 5.64 -12.71
C THR A 149 16.55 7.06 -13.20
N TYR A 150 15.69 7.86 -12.58
CA TYR A 150 15.61 9.31 -12.82
C TYR A 150 15.27 10.05 -11.53
N THR A 151 15.50 11.36 -11.54
CA THR A 151 15.23 12.25 -10.41
C THR A 151 14.34 13.39 -10.87
N GLU A 152 13.36 13.73 -10.05
CA GLU A 152 12.51 14.90 -10.25
C GLU A 152 12.52 15.82 -9.02
N GLU A 153 12.39 17.13 -9.26
CA GLU A 153 12.28 18.12 -8.18
C GLU A 153 10.81 18.37 -7.81
N PHE A 154 10.52 18.43 -6.51
CA PHE A 154 9.20 18.67 -5.93
C PHE A 154 9.27 19.69 -4.80
N ASP A 155 8.27 20.56 -4.67
CA ASP A 155 8.20 21.53 -3.57
C ASP A 155 7.80 20.84 -2.25
N TYR A 156 6.98 19.79 -2.34
CA TYR A 156 6.53 19.02 -1.18
C TYR A 156 6.56 17.51 -1.45
N VAL A 157 6.76 16.74 -0.38
CA VAL A 157 6.72 15.28 -0.40
C VAL A 157 5.76 14.78 0.68
N VAL A 158 4.84 13.90 0.30
CA VAL A 158 3.93 13.19 1.21
C VAL A 158 4.32 11.72 1.24
N VAL A 159 4.80 11.25 2.39
CA VAL A 159 5.22 9.84 2.57
C VAL A 159 4.03 9.00 3.03
N ALA A 160 3.57 8.09 2.17
CA ALA A 160 2.44 7.20 2.39
C ALA A 160 2.82 5.72 2.18
N SER A 161 4.08 5.36 2.47
CA SER A 161 4.69 4.05 2.18
C SER A 161 4.31 2.93 3.16
N GLY A 162 3.56 3.24 4.23
CA GLY A 162 3.15 2.26 5.25
C GLY A 162 4.28 1.80 6.17
N HIS A 163 3.91 1.05 7.21
CA HIS A 163 4.86 0.59 8.25
C HIS A 163 4.58 -0.84 8.77
N PHE A 164 3.78 -1.62 8.03
CA PHE A 164 3.44 -3.02 8.36
C PHE A 164 4.00 -4.04 7.35
N SER A 165 5.08 -3.66 6.66
CA SER A 165 5.67 -4.46 5.56
C SER A 165 7.13 -4.81 5.79
N THR A 166 7.84 -4.10 6.67
CA THR A 166 9.20 -4.49 7.09
C THR A 166 9.09 -5.28 8.39
N PRO A 167 9.38 -6.59 8.38
CA PRO A 167 9.15 -7.45 9.54
C PRO A 167 10.18 -7.20 10.66
N ASN A 168 9.74 -7.33 11.91
CA ASN A 168 10.64 -7.46 13.05
C ASN A 168 10.84 -8.96 13.34
N VAL A 169 12.02 -9.49 13.00
CA VAL A 169 12.30 -10.93 13.10
C VAL A 169 13.36 -11.18 14.18
N PRO A 170 12.97 -11.36 15.45
CA PRO A 170 13.92 -11.71 16.50
C PRO A 170 14.49 -13.12 16.30
N SER A 171 15.72 -13.33 16.74
CA SER A 171 16.34 -14.65 16.81
C SER A 171 16.05 -15.31 18.16
N PHE A 172 15.92 -16.63 18.16
CA PHE A 172 15.79 -17.46 19.36
C PHE A 172 16.80 -18.59 19.29
N GLU A 173 17.25 -19.07 20.45
CA GLU A 173 18.14 -20.22 20.56
C GLU A 173 17.49 -21.47 19.92
N GLY A 174 18.22 -22.16 19.04
CA GLY A 174 17.79 -23.38 18.39
C GLY A 174 17.00 -23.17 17.08
N LEU A 175 16.74 -21.94 16.64
CA LEU A 175 16.04 -21.69 15.35
C LEU A 175 16.82 -22.25 14.16
N GLU A 176 18.14 -22.13 14.18
CA GLU A 176 19.04 -22.60 13.11
C GLU A 176 19.07 -24.12 12.98
N THR A 177 18.69 -24.85 14.03
CA THR A 177 18.63 -26.32 14.04
C THR A 177 17.20 -26.86 14.01
N PHE A 178 16.19 -25.98 14.07
CA PHE A 178 14.78 -26.37 14.04
C PHE A 178 14.41 -26.97 12.68
N ASN A 179 14.05 -28.26 12.66
CA ASN A 179 13.72 -29.01 11.45
C ASN A 179 12.26 -28.81 10.97
N GLY A 180 11.77 -27.58 11.07
CA GLY A 180 10.43 -27.18 10.65
C GLY A 180 10.44 -25.83 9.97
N ARG A 181 9.29 -25.41 9.44
CA ARG A 181 9.19 -24.10 8.78
C ARG A 181 9.14 -22.99 9.82
N VAL A 182 10.00 -21.99 9.65
CA VAL A 182 10.00 -20.73 10.40
C VAL A 182 9.71 -19.60 9.43
N LEU A 183 8.74 -18.75 9.74
CA LEU A 183 8.42 -17.56 8.95
C LEU A 183 7.85 -16.45 9.85
N HIS A 184 8.03 -15.19 9.45
CA HIS A 184 7.33 -14.05 10.06
C HIS A 184 5.90 -13.96 9.50
N GLY A 185 4.97 -13.35 10.25
CA GLY A 185 3.58 -13.14 9.78
C GLY A 185 3.46 -12.37 8.45
N HIS A 186 4.51 -11.64 8.07
CA HIS A 186 4.65 -10.97 6.78
C HIS A 186 4.62 -11.95 5.59
N ASP A 187 5.27 -13.11 5.73
CA ASP A 187 5.40 -14.11 4.66
C ASP A 187 4.30 -15.17 4.69
N PHE A 188 3.36 -15.09 5.63
CA PHE A 188 2.24 -16.02 5.69
C PHE A 188 1.29 -15.79 4.52
N ARG A 189 0.84 -16.88 3.86
CA ARG A 189 -0.04 -16.79 2.67
C ARG A 189 -1.24 -17.72 2.72
N ASP A 190 -1.07 -18.98 3.09
CA ASP A 190 -2.15 -19.96 3.03
C ASP A 190 -2.18 -20.86 4.26
N ALA A 191 -3.26 -20.78 5.05
CA ALA A 191 -3.43 -21.61 6.24
C ALA A 191 -3.46 -23.11 5.92
N LEU A 192 -3.85 -23.50 4.69
CA LEU A 192 -3.93 -24.91 4.30
C LEU A 192 -2.57 -25.61 4.25
N GLU A 193 -1.46 -24.86 4.16
CA GLU A 193 -0.11 -25.43 4.21
C GLU A 193 0.24 -26.03 5.59
N PHE A 194 -0.51 -25.62 6.63
CA PHE A 194 -0.37 -26.11 8.00
C PHE A 194 -1.51 -27.03 8.45
N LYS A 195 -2.36 -27.50 7.52
CA LYS A 195 -3.39 -28.48 7.84
C LYS A 195 -2.74 -29.73 8.45
N ASP A 196 -3.33 -30.25 9.53
CA ASP A 196 -2.89 -31.45 10.25
C ASP A 196 -1.45 -31.34 10.80
N LYS A 197 -0.99 -30.12 11.10
CA LYS A 197 0.31 -29.84 11.75
C LYS A 197 0.11 -29.16 13.10
N ASP A 198 1.08 -29.35 13.99
CA ASP A 198 1.23 -28.53 15.20
C ASP A 198 1.90 -27.20 14.85
N ILE A 199 1.34 -26.08 15.32
CA ILE A 199 1.80 -24.72 15.00
C ILE A 199 2.12 -23.97 16.30
N LEU A 200 3.29 -23.35 16.35
CA LEU A 200 3.64 -22.34 17.36
C LEU A 200 3.47 -20.94 16.76
N VAL A 201 2.68 -20.10 17.41
CA VAL A 201 2.55 -18.67 17.06
C VAL A 201 3.24 -17.85 18.15
N ILE A 202 4.26 -17.08 17.78
CA ILE A 202 5.02 -16.22 18.71
C ILE A 202 4.54 -14.77 18.55
N GLY A 203 3.94 -14.22 19.60
CA GLY A 203 3.37 -12.87 19.62
C GLY A 203 1.99 -12.85 20.28
N THR A 204 1.51 -11.66 20.66
CA THR A 204 0.25 -11.49 21.41
C THR A 204 -0.51 -10.23 20.99
N SER A 205 -0.56 -9.96 19.68
CA SER A 205 -1.27 -8.81 19.09
C SER A 205 -2.21 -9.24 17.98
#